data_AF-A0A9D4DHH7-F1
#
_entry.id   AF-A0A9D4DHH7-F1
#
_cell.length_a   1.000
_cell.length_b   1.000
_cell.length_c   1.000
_cell.angle_alpha   90.00
_cell.angle_beta   90.00
_cell.angle_gamma   90.00
#
_symmetry.space_group_name_H-M   'P 1'
#
loop_
_entity.id
_entity.type
_entity.pdbx_description
1 polymer ?
#
loop_
_entity_poly.entity_id
_entity_poly.type
_entity_poly.pdbx_seq_one_letter_code
_entity_poly.pdbx_strand_id
1 'polypeptide(L)'
;MATFSQSTLDKGSDIFQDFLCSACQGKKLDKMADFYCESCLKFYCGNCINLHSQLFTNHATFGREHMKKWPVAKKVEDFLLKCDVHKEENLKMFCDEHSELCCTNCAFLNHRHCPKVTLISDIVKIQSTDLKKLSVSIQTILEEMRKLQGNQEASLQYLQNSFDEQLQKIHETRRKINAALDTIEQKTLNEMKDTLTKLQASCKDDVDKCISLQDELKQLRDAIQDISDKSKLELSFIATRKCKDIIQQSETFLKKNSLQVKVSITFQPSSDIAQYLSELSGLGKIEHSTQILNPNKVFTVKGKSVHNVRISSDSKVCNITAICVLPEGQVLVADSGNENIKLLDQQHQVVSHCSVTTWPRDMCQITPSDVAVALKSEVQFITVNNRKLVTGGKLQLKHACVGIACHQEDLYISDYTALYKYTLSGKQVSKMYEDKTGDFTVKACAVSPTGDKLYITNVSNKKVLTLARDGSVLATFTDHALLEPYVHVTPAGQVLVCGFLSNTIIQVDDEGRKKLAILATQEDGVVSPLSVCYNRHTASILVGLYASSNIRVFKVQ
;
A
#
# COMPACT_ATOMS: atom_id res chain seq x y z
N MET A 1 -15.52 -10.29 -74.39
CA MET A 1 -16.95 -10.18 -74.06
C MET A 1 -17.01 -9.55 -72.68
N ALA A 2 -17.18 -8.24 -72.47
CA ALA A 2 -18.29 -7.37 -72.92
C ALA A 2 -19.65 -8.04 -72.60
N THR A 3 -20.64 -7.47 -71.89
CA THR A 3 -20.94 -6.07 -71.53
C THR A 3 -22.32 -6.02 -70.81
N PHE A 4 -22.59 -4.94 -70.05
CA PHE A 4 -23.92 -4.31 -69.72
C PHE A 4 -24.92 -5.09 -68.83
N SER A 5 -25.75 -4.50 -67.94
CA SER A 5 -26.29 -3.13 -67.81
C SER A 5 -26.87 -2.81 -66.41
N GLN A 6 -27.03 -1.51 -66.15
CA GLN A 6 -27.73 -0.86 -65.03
C GLN A 6 -29.26 -1.07 -65.03
N SER A 7 -29.87 -0.98 -63.84
CA SER A 7 -31.14 -0.25 -63.60
C SER A 7 -31.32 0.00 -62.07
N THR A 8 -30.96 1.18 -61.56
CA THR A 8 -31.84 2.30 -61.16
C THR A 8 -32.80 2.08 -59.97
N LEU A 9 -32.51 2.87 -58.92
CA LEU A 9 -33.41 3.65 -58.06
C LEU A 9 -34.29 2.89 -57.05
N ASP A 10 -33.94 3.05 -55.77
CA ASP A 10 -34.92 3.64 -54.85
C ASP A 10 -34.26 4.71 -53.97
N LYS A 11 -34.87 5.90 -53.96
CA LYS A 11 -34.43 7.09 -53.22
C LYS A 11 -35.23 7.14 -51.92
N GLY A 12 -34.64 6.69 -50.82
CA GLY A 12 -35.14 6.93 -49.46
C GLY A 12 -34.31 8.01 -48.77
N SER A 13 -34.82 9.23 -48.77
CA SER A 13 -34.36 10.44 -48.07
C SER A 13 -33.34 10.25 -46.93
N ASP A 14 -32.05 10.37 -47.23
CA ASP A 14 -31.03 10.71 -46.23
C ASP A 14 -31.26 12.15 -45.79
N ILE A 15 -31.79 12.33 -44.57
CA ILE A 15 -31.79 13.62 -43.89
C ILE A 15 -30.35 13.92 -43.53
N PHE A 16 -29.61 14.58 -44.44
CA PHE A 16 -28.31 15.15 -44.13
C PHE A 16 -28.50 16.20 -43.03
N GLN A 17 -28.17 15.83 -41.78
CA GLN A 17 -28.04 16.78 -40.69
C GLN A 17 -26.77 17.59 -40.93
N ASP A 18 -26.94 18.84 -41.38
CA ASP A 18 -25.84 19.75 -41.67
C ASP A 18 -25.26 20.31 -40.36
N PHE A 19 -24.20 19.67 -39.86
CA PHE A 19 -23.43 20.17 -38.71
C PHE A 19 -22.44 21.25 -39.17
N LEU A 20 -22.48 22.43 -38.54
CA LEU A 20 -21.55 23.52 -38.82
C LEU A 20 -20.32 23.47 -37.90
N CYS A 21 -19.18 23.91 -38.41
CA CYS A 21 -17.95 24.02 -37.64
C CYS A 21 -18.08 25.10 -36.55
N SER A 22 -18.00 24.70 -35.28
CA SER A 22 -18.17 25.58 -34.12
C SER A 22 -17.13 26.72 -34.09
N ALA A 23 -15.91 26.47 -34.56
CA ALA A 23 -14.86 27.49 -34.65
C ALA A 23 -15.08 28.49 -35.79
N CYS A 24 -15.68 28.05 -36.90
CA CYS A 24 -16.00 28.93 -38.03
C CYS A 24 -17.26 29.76 -37.77
N GLN A 25 -18.26 29.20 -37.08
CA GLN A 25 -19.45 29.94 -36.63
C GLN A 25 -19.08 31.13 -35.76
N GLY A 26 -18.11 30.97 -34.83
CA GLY A 26 -17.60 32.09 -34.01
C GLY A 26 -16.97 33.23 -34.82
N LYS A 27 -16.61 33.00 -36.09
CA LYS A 27 -16.08 33.99 -37.04
C LYS A 27 -17.08 34.38 -38.14
N LYS A 28 -18.37 34.04 -37.98
CA LYS A 28 -19.43 34.24 -38.99
C LYS A 28 -19.13 33.58 -40.35
N LEU A 29 -18.45 32.44 -40.33
CA LEU A 29 -18.20 31.62 -41.52
C LEU A 29 -19.01 30.33 -41.40
N ASP A 30 -19.95 30.12 -42.33
CA ASP A 30 -20.78 28.91 -42.38
C ASP A 30 -20.08 27.80 -43.14
N LYS A 31 -19.09 27.18 -42.48
CA LYS A 31 -18.40 25.98 -42.99
C LYS A 31 -18.96 24.74 -42.34
N MET A 32 -19.25 23.72 -43.16
CA MET A 32 -19.66 22.40 -42.67
C MET A 32 -18.54 21.74 -41.86
N ALA A 33 -18.94 21.03 -40.82
CA ALA A 33 -18.05 20.20 -40.03
C ALA A 33 -17.87 18.83 -40.69
N ASP A 34 -16.65 18.31 -40.60
CA ASP A 34 -16.28 16.98 -41.07
C ASP A 34 -15.84 16.08 -39.92
N PHE A 35 -15.60 16.68 -38.75
CA PHE A 35 -15.07 16.02 -37.57
C PHE A 35 -15.79 16.49 -36.31
N TYR A 36 -15.92 15.59 -35.35
CA TYR A 36 -16.42 15.84 -34.01
C TYR A 36 -15.35 15.51 -32.98
N CYS A 37 -15.12 16.39 -32.03
CA CYS A 37 -14.25 16.14 -30.89
C CYS A 37 -15.09 15.79 -29.66
N GLU A 38 -14.97 14.57 -29.17
CA GLU A 38 -15.71 14.09 -28.00
C GLU A 38 -15.23 14.75 -26.72
N SER A 39 -13.93 15.02 -26.61
CA SER A 39 -13.35 15.71 -25.45
C SER A 39 -13.81 17.16 -25.33
N CYS A 40 -14.12 17.82 -26.46
CA CYS A 40 -14.57 19.21 -26.51
C CYS A 40 -16.08 19.38 -26.76
N LEU A 41 -16.78 18.31 -27.10
CA LEU A 41 -18.18 18.31 -27.53
C LEU A 41 -18.46 19.33 -28.67
N LYS A 42 -17.51 19.47 -29.61
CA LYS A 42 -17.56 20.48 -30.67
C LYS A 42 -17.32 19.89 -32.05
N PHE A 43 -17.92 20.52 -33.05
CA PHE A 43 -17.82 20.14 -34.45
C PHE A 43 -16.78 21.03 -35.16
N TYR A 44 -15.97 20.43 -36.02
CA TYR A 44 -14.87 21.09 -36.71
C TYR A 44 -14.84 20.72 -38.19
N CYS A 45 -14.56 21.70 -39.05
CA CYS A 45 -14.17 21.43 -40.44
C CYS A 45 -12.72 20.92 -40.50
N GLY A 46 -12.31 20.36 -41.63
CA GLY A 46 -10.96 19.83 -41.83
C GLY A 46 -9.82 20.77 -41.40
N ASN A 47 -9.95 22.08 -41.63
CA ASN A 47 -8.90 23.04 -41.25
C ASN A 47 -8.86 23.29 -39.73
N CYS A 48 -10.03 23.36 -39.09
CA CYS A 48 -10.09 23.65 -37.65
C CYS A 48 -9.72 22.43 -36.81
N ILE A 49 -10.02 21.21 -37.27
CA ILE A 49 -9.62 20.00 -36.56
C ILE A 49 -8.10 19.82 -36.59
N ASN A 50 -7.44 20.15 -37.70
CA ASN A 50 -5.98 20.07 -37.82
C ASN A 50 -5.27 21.01 -36.83
N LEU A 51 -5.79 22.23 -36.65
CA LEU A 51 -5.26 23.14 -35.64
C LEU A 51 -5.59 22.65 -34.22
N HIS A 52 -6.78 22.06 -34.03
CA HIS A 52 -7.20 21.52 -32.75
C HIS A 52 -6.34 20.34 -32.29
N SER A 53 -6.07 19.38 -33.17
CA SER A 53 -5.27 18.19 -32.86
C SER A 53 -3.81 18.52 -32.58
N GLN A 54 -3.27 19.59 -33.18
CA GLN A 54 -1.92 20.10 -32.87
C GLN A 54 -1.81 20.69 -31.47
N LEU A 55 -2.87 21.35 -30.98
CA LEU A 55 -2.89 21.99 -29.66
C LEU A 55 -3.36 21.04 -28.56
N PHE A 56 -4.17 20.04 -28.90
CA PHE A 56 -4.81 19.12 -27.98
C PHE A 56 -4.64 17.67 -28.46
N THR A 57 -3.42 17.15 -28.32
CA THR A 57 -3.03 15.82 -28.80
C THR A 57 -3.80 14.66 -28.15
N ASN A 58 -4.36 14.88 -26.96
CA ASN A 58 -5.03 13.84 -26.17
C ASN A 58 -6.55 13.85 -26.36
N HIS A 59 -7.09 14.70 -27.24
CA HIS A 59 -8.52 14.75 -27.50
C HIS A 59 -8.96 13.69 -28.53
N ALA A 60 -10.03 12.97 -28.21
CA ALA A 60 -10.61 11.99 -29.12
C ALA A 60 -11.44 12.69 -30.21
N THR A 61 -11.09 12.44 -31.48
CA THR A 61 -11.73 13.06 -32.64
C THR A 61 -12.24 12.00 -33.61
N PHE A 62 -13.42 12.23 -34.17
CA PHE A 62 -14.17 11.27 -34.98
C PHE A 62 -14.63 11.93 -36.28
N GLY A 63 -14.29 11.34 -37.44
CA GLY A 63 -14.76 11.81 -38.74
C GLY A 63 -16.21 11.41 -39.03
N ARG A 64 -16.71 11.77 -40.21
CA ARG A 64 -18.08 11.46 -40.68
C ARG A 64 -18.35 9.94 -40.75
N GLU A 65 -17.34 9.12 -40.96
CA GLU A 65 -17.45 7.66 -40.96
C GLU A 65 -17.89 7.10 -39.59
N HIS A 66 -17.76 7.89 -38.52
CA HIS A 66 -18.18 7.56 -37.17
C HIS A 66 -19.40 8.39 -36.71
N MET A 67 -20.29 8.78 -37.62
CA MET A 67 -21.49 9.60 -37.32
C MET A 67 -22.37 9.08 -36.17
N LYS A 68 -22.38 7.77 -35.88
CA LYS A 68 -23.10 7.21 -34.72
C LYS A 68 -22.58 7.72 -33.37
N LYS A 69 -21.32 8.17 -33.30
CA LYS A 69 -20.69 8.77 -32.13
C LYS A 69 -20.89 10.28 -32.05
N TRP A 70 -21.33 10.90 -33.15
CA TRP A 70 -21.69 12.30 -33.10
C TRP A 70 -22.95 12.41 -32.27
N PRO A 71 -23.06 13.41 -31.38
CA PRO A 71 -24.30 13.65 -30.68
C PRO A 71 -25.35 13.99 -31.74
N VAL A 72 -26.14 13.00 -32.14
CA VAL A 72 -27.40 13.23 -32.84
C VAL A 72 -28.19 14.06 -31.84
N ALA A 73 -28.42 15.32 -32.18
CA ALA A 73 -29.38 16.12 -31.45
C ALA A 73 -30.72 15.42 -31.61
N LYS A 74 -31.05 14.48 -30.71
CA LYS A 74 -32.44 14.13 -30.44
C LYS A 74 -33.12 15.47 -30.20
N LYS A 75 -34.20 15.75 -30.92
CA LYS A 75 -34.89 17.02 -30.74
C LYS A 75 -35.18 17.13 -29.24
N VAL A 76 -34.82 18.25 -28.63
CA VAL A 76 -35.04 18.51 -27.19
C VAL A 76 -36.50 18.21 -26.81
N GLU A 77 -37.40 18.40 -27.78
CA GLU A 77 -38.80 18.02 -27.78
C GLU A 77 -39.06 16.54 -27.44
N ASP A 78 -38.29 15.60 -28.01
CA ASP A 78 -38.49 14.16 -27.79
C ASP A 78 -38.13 13.73 -26.36
N PHE A 79 -37.23 14.46 -25.70
CA PHE A 79 -36.77 14.17 -24.34
C PHE A 79 -37.59 14.89 -23.27
N LEU A 80 -38.03 16.12 -23.53
CA LEU A 80 -38.74 16.95 -22.54
C LEU A 80 -40.27 16.86 -22.61
N LEU A 81 -40.84 16.51 -23.77
CA LEU A 81 -42.28 16.56 -23.97
C LEU A 81 -42.96 15.21 -23.80
N LYS A 82 -42.25 14.08 -23.85
CA LYS A 82 -42.89 12.75 -23.79
C LYS A 82 -43.20 12.34 -22.35
N CYS A 83 -44.33 11.67 -22.18
CA CYS A 83 -44.69 11.09 -20.89
C CYS A 83 -43.91 9.79 -20.65
N ASP A 84 -43.30 9.67 -19.47
CA ASP A 84 -42.51 8.48 -19.10
C ASP A 84 -43.35 7.19 -19.07
N VAL A 85 -44.64 7.31 -18.74
CA VAL A 85 -45.60 6.19 -18.70
C VAL A 85 -46.19 5.92 -20.08
N HIS A 86 -46.52 6.98 -20.83
CA HIS A 86 -47.17 6.90 -22.13
C HIS A 86 -46.27 7.51 -23.19
N LYS A 87 -45.28 6.75 -23.66
CA LYS A 87 -44.17 7.23 -24.52
C LYS A 87 -44.59 7.90 -25.82
N GLU A 88 -45.80 7.63 -26.31
CA GLU A 88 -46.35 8.24 -27.53
C GLU A 88 -47.06 9.58 -27.26
N GLU A 89 -47.47 9.83 -26.01
CA GLU A 89 -48.21 11.02 -25.60
C GLU A 89 -47.30 12.12 -25.05
N ASN A 90 -47.70 13.36 -25.29
CA ASN A 90 -46.97 14.52 -24.76
C ASN A 90 -47.52 14.95 -23.39
N LEU A 91 -46.63 15.40 -22.51
CA LEU A 91 -46.93 16.09 -21.26
C LEU A 91 -47.62 17.42 -21.60
N LYS A 92 -48.86 17.58 -21.12
CA LYS A 92 -49.70 18.76 -21.41
C LYS A 92 -50.29 19.37 -20.14
N MET A 93 -50.27 18.63 -19.04
CA MET A 93 -50.95 18.95 -17.80
C MET A 93 -49.95 18.89 -16.63
N PHE A 94 -50.22 19.62 -15.56
CA PHE A 94 -49.49 19.57 -14.30
C PHE A 94 -50.48 19.33 -13.16
N CYS A 95 -50.17 18.38 -12.29
CA CYS A 95 -50.95 18.09 -11.08
C CYS A 95 -50.32 18.81 -9.89
N ASP A 96 -51.01 19.80 -9.31
CA ASP A 96 -50.48 20.57 -8.16
C ASP A 96 -50.26 19.67 -6.92
N GLU A 97 -51.18 18.71 -6.67
CA GLU A 97 -51.14 17.83 -5.49
C GLU A 97 -49.91 16.92 -5.45
N HIS A 98 -49.53 16.35 -6.60
CA HIS A 98 -48.40 15.44 -6.72
C HIS A 98 -47.13 16.15 -7.17
N SER A 99 -47.23 17.42 -7.59
CA SER A 99 -46.13 18.17 -8.21
C SER A 99 -45.51 17.45 -9.42
N GLU A 100 -46.37 16.84 -10.25
CA GLU A 100 -45.97 16.00 -11.39
C GLU A 100 -46.52 16.53 -12.73
N LEU A 101 -45.72 16.39 -13.79
CA LEU A 101 -46.16 16.60 -15.17
C LEU A 101 -46.90 15.35 -15.67
N CYS A 102 -48.04 15.54 -16.33
CA CYS A 102 -48.86 14.44 -16.84
C CYS A 102 -49.31 14.66 -18.30
N CYS A 103 -49.43 13.57 -19.05
CA CYS A 103 -50.19 13.56 -20.30
C CYS A 103 -51.69 13.42 -19.99
N THR A 104 -52.53 13.54 -21.02
CA THR A 104 -53.99 13.37 -20.93
C THR A 104 -54.38 12.02 -20.32
N ASN A 105 -53.66 10.94 -20.66
CA ASN A 105 -53.95 9.61 -20.13
C ASN A 105 -53.59 9.49 -18.64
N CYS A 106 -52.45 10.04 -18.20
CA CYS A 106 -52.09 10.09 -16.78
C CYS A 106 -53.09 10.93 -15.97
N ALA A 107 -53.53 12.07 -16.51
CA ALA A 107 -54.53 12.90 -15.86
C ALA A 107 -55.85 12.15 -15.65
N PHE A 108 -56.28 11.34 -16.62
CA PHE A 108 -57.52 10.57 -16.55
C PHE A 108 -57.43 9.29 -15.70
N LEU A 109 -56.29 8.61 -15.71
CA LEU A 109 -56.13 7.32 -15.03
C LEU A 109 -55.62 7.47 -13.60
N ASN A 110 -54.64 8.36 -13.38
CA ASN A 110 -53.89 8.43 -12.12
C ASN A 110 -54.21 9.70 -11.32
N HIS A 111 -54.57 10.80 -11.98
CA HIS A 111 -54.84 12.08 -11.30
C HIS A 111 -56.31 12.53 -11.39
N ARG A 112 -57.24 11.63 -11.74
CA ARG A 112 -58.67 11.95 -11.92
C ARG A 112 -59.34 12.50 -10.67
N HIS A 113 -58.87 12.09 -9.50
CA HIS A 113 -59.39 12.50 -8.20
C HIS A 113 -58.58 13.66 -7.60
N CYS A 114 -57.55 14.15 -8.31
CA CYS A 114 -56.78 15.28 -7.86
C CYS A 114 -57.58 16.56 -8.09
N PRO A 115 -57.83 17.39 -7.06
CA PRO A 115 -58.66 18.58 -7.17
C PRO A 115 -58.12 19.65 -8.13
N LYS A 116 -56.83 19.62 -8.46
CA LYS A 116 -56.18 20.66 -9.27
C LYS A 116 -55.15 20.07 -10.24
N VAL A 117 -55.61 19.82 -11.46
CA VAL A 117 -54.80 19.46 -12.61
C VAL A 117 -55.01 20.53 -13.68
N THR A 118 -53.95 21.23 -14.06
CA THR A 118 -54.01 22.41 -14.93
C THR A 118 -53.21 22.21 -16.21
N LEU A 119 -53.64 22.82 -17.31
CA LEU A 119 -52.88 22.79 -18.57
C LEU A 119 -51.59 23.58 -18.40
N ILE A 120 -50.47 23.01 -18.83
CA ILE A 120 -49.15 23.66 -18.71
C ILE A 120 -49.16 25.01 -19.45
N SER A 121 -49.87 25.12 -20.58
CA SER A 121 -50.05 26.39 -21.32
C SER A 121 -50.58 27.54 -20.46
N ASP A 122 -51.38 27.21 -19.44
CA ASP A 122 -52.09 28.19 -18.62
C ASP A 122 -51.27 28.58 -17.37
N ILE A 123 -50.20 27.83 -17.08
CA ILE A 123 -49.28 28.03 -15.95
C ILE A 123 -48.04 28.84 -16.37
N VAL A 124 -47.69 28.83 -17.66
CA VAL A 124 -46.39 29.32 -18.15
C VAL A 124 -46.27 30.86 -18.05
N LYS A 125 -45.64 31.29 -16.95
CA LYS A 125 -44.77 32.47 -16.90
C LYS A 125 -43.38 32.00 -16.48
N ILE A 126 -42.61 31.43 -17.41
CA ILE A 126 -41.24 30.98 -17.08
C ILE A 126 -40.38 32.21 -16.81
N GLN A 127 -39.96 32.39 -15.56
CA GLN A 127 -38.89 33.30 -15.20
C GLN A 127 -37.57 32.66 -15.65
N SER A 128 -36.88 33.29 -16.59
CA SER A 128 -35.60 32.82 -17.16
C SER A 128 -34.49 32.56 -16.13
N THR A 129 -34.69 32.99 -14.88
CA THR A 129 -33.82 32.78 -13.73
C THR A 129 -33.78 31.33 -13.23
N ASP A 130 -34.89 30.59 -13.29
CA ASP A 130 -34.95 29.24 -12.71
C ASP A 130 -34.33 28.19 -13.64
N LEU A 131 -34.49 28.34 -14.96
CA LEU A 131 -33.76 27.55 -15.95
C LEU A 131 -32.25 27.77 -15.86
N LYS A 132 -31.80 29.02 -15.60
CA LYS A 132 -30.38 29.31 -15.37
C LYS A 132 -29.85 28.62 -14.11
N LYS A 133 -30.57 28.69 -12.99
CA LYS A 133 -30.18 27.98 -11.75
C LYS A 133 -30.09 26.47 -11.99
N LEU A 134 -31.10 25.87 -12.63
CA LEU A 134 -31.10 24.45 -12.95
C LEU A 134 -29.93 24.07 -13.87
N SER A 135 -29.61 24.90 -14.87
CA SER A 135 -28.47 24.65 -15.75
C SER A 135 -27.13 24.65 -15.00
N VAL A 136 -26.95 25.56 -14.03
CA VAL A 136 -25.77 25.60 -13.17
C VAL A 136 -25.72 24.35 -12.28
N SER A 137 -26.84 23.97 -11.65
CA SER A 137 -26.90 22.75 -10.82
C SER A 137 -26.57 21.48 -11.62
N ILE A 138 -27.12 21.34 -12.84
CA ILE A 138 -26.80 20.22 -13.73
C ILE A 138 -25.31 20.22 -14.08
N GLN A 139 -24.73 21.37 -14.41
CA GLN A 139 -23.31 21.49 -14.72
C GLN A 139 -22.44 21.08 -13.53
N THR A 140 -22.78 21.50 -12.31
CA THR A 140 -22.08 21.10 -11.08
C THR A 140 -22.15 19.59 -10.87
N ILE A 141 -23.34 18.99 -11.01
CA ILE A 141 -23.51 17.53 -10.86
C ILE A 141 -22.68 16.78 -11.92
N LEU A 142 -22.68 17.23 -13.17
CA LEU A 142 -21.89 16.61 -14.24
C LEU A 142 -20.38 16.66 -13.94
N GLU A 143 -19.89 17.76 -13.37
CA GLU A 143 -18.50 17.89 -12.94
C GLU A 143 -18.16 16.96 -11.78
N GLU A 144 -19.05 16.83 -10.79
CA GLU A 144 -18.89 15.88 -9.68
C GLU A 144 -18.91 14.42 -10.16
N MET A 145 -19.80 14.07 -11.09
CA MET A 145 -19.86 12.74 -11.69
C MET A 145 -18.58 12.40 -12.46
N ARG A 146 -17.99 13.36 -13.20
CA ARG A 146 -16.69 13.16 -13.86
C ARG A 146 -15.57 12.92 -12.86
N LYS A 147 -15.52 13.69 -11.77
CA LYS A 147 -14.54 13.47 -10.69
C LYS A 147 -14.71 12.08 -10.08
N LEU A 148 -15.94 11.65 -9.83
CA LEU A 148 -16.24 10.32 -9.31
C LEU A 148 -15.77 9.21 -10.28
N GLN A 149 -16.03 9.37 -11.58
CA GLN A 149 -15.54 8.43 -12.60
C GLN A 149 -14.02 8.31 -12.57
N GLY A 150 -13.29 9.43 -12.60
CA GLY A 150 -11.83 9.41 -12.52
C GLY A 150 -11.29 8.76 -11.24
N ASN A 151 -11.95 9.01 -10.10
CA ASN A 151 -11.59 8.37 -8.82
C ASN A 151 -11.83 6.85 -8.84
N GLN A 152 -12.92 6.39 -9.46
CA GLN A 152 -13.21 4.96 -9.60
C GLN A 152 -12.20 4.27 -10.53
N GLU A 153 -11.85 4.90 -11.65
CA GLU A 153 -10.81 4.40 -12.57
C GLU A 153 -9.44 4.30 -11.89
N ALA A 154 -9.04 5.33 -11.15
CA ALA A 154 -7.81 5.31 -10.36
C ALA A 154 -7.83 4.22 -9.28
N SER A 155 -8.99 4.00 -8.62
CA SER A 155 -9.17 2.96 -7.61
C SER A 155 -9.07 1.56 -8.22
N LEU A 156 -9.62 1.34 -9.42
CA LEU A 156 -9.48 0.09 -10.15
C LEU A 156 -8.02 -0.18 -10.53
N GLN A 157 -7.31 0.85 -11.02
CA GLN A 157 -5.89 0.71 -11.32
C GLN A 157 -5.07 0.40 -10.07
N TYR A 158 -5.35 1.07 -8.95
CA TYR A 158 -4.70 0.80 -7.68
C TYR A 158 -4.95 -0.63 -7.19
N LEU A 159 -6.20 -1.11 -7.27
CA LEU A 159 -6.57 -2.47 -6.90
C LEU A 159 -5.81 -3.49 -7.74
N GLN A 160 -5.70 -3.26 -9.06
CA GLN A 160 -4.96 -4.14 -9.96
C GLN A 160 -3.47 -4.17 -9.59
N ASN A 161 -2.85 -3.01 -9.37
CA ASN A 161 -1.43 -2.94 -8.98
C ASN A 161 -1.18 -3.62 -7.63
N SER A 162 -2.09 -3.43 -6.66
CA SER A 162 -2.02 -4.06 -5.34
C SER A 162 -2.14 -5.58 -5.44
N PHE A 163 -3.05 -6.07 -6.31
CA PHE A 163 -3.19 -7.49 -6.60
C PHE A 163 -1.90 -8.09 -7.19
N ASP A 164 -1.31 -7.42 -8.18
CA ASP A 164 -0.07 -7.86 -8.82
C ASP A 164 1.10 -7.90 -7.83
N GLU A 165 1.18 -6.94 -6.90
CA GLU A 165 2.17 -6.95 -5.81
C GLU A 165 1.99 -8.15 -4.87
N GLN A 166 0.75 -8.45 -4.46
CA GLN A 166 0.49 -9.62 -3.60
C GLN A 166 0.79 -10.93 -4.35
N LEU A 167 0.50 -10.99 -5.65
CA LEU A 167 0.83 -12.14 -6.49
C LEU A 167 2.35 -12.38 -6.53
N GLN A 168 3.16 -11.31 -6.66
CA GLN A 168 4.62 -11.42 -6.59
C GLN A 168 5.10 -11.95 -5.23
N LYS A 169 4.52 -11.48 -4.12
CA LYS A 169 4.83 -11.97 -2.76
C LYS A 169 4.52 -13.46 -2.59
N ILE A 170 3.42 -13.96 -3.16
CA ILE A 170 3.09 -15.39 -3.18
C ILE A 170 4.17 -16.17 -3.95
N HIS A 171 4.56 -15.69 -5.13
CA HIS A 171 5.62 -16.33 -5.92
C HIS A 171 6.99 -16.31 -5.22
N GLU A 172 7.32 -15.23 -4.51
CA GLU A 172 8.56 -15.14 -3.73
C GLU A 172 8.55 -16.11 -2.54
N THR A 173 7.42 -16.21 -1.83
CA THR A 173 7.24 -17.16 -0.72
C THR A 173 7.45 -18.60 -1.19
N ARG A 174 6.84 -18.99 -2.32
CA ARG A 174 7.06 -20.31 -2.92
C ARG A 174 8.52 -20.55 -3.27
N ARG A 175 9.21 -19.55 -3.84
CA ARG A 175 10.65 -19.65 -4.17
C ARG A 175 11.51 -19.89 -2.93
N LYS A 176 11.22 -19.20 -1.81
CA LYS A 176 11.93 -19.39 -0.54
C LYS A 176 11.74 -20.79 0.04
N ILE A 177 10.52 -21.33 -0.02
CA ILE A 177 10.23 -22.71 0.42
C ILE A 177 11.01 -23.72 -0.42
N ASN A 178 10.97 -23.59 -1.75
CA ASN A 178 11.72 -24.49 -2.63
C ASN A 178 13.23 -24.45 -2.35
N ALA A 179 13.81 -23.26 -2.21
CA ALA A 179 15.25 -23.13 -1.91
C ALA A 179 15.64 -23.78 -0.57
N ALA A 180 14.75 -23.72 0.43
CA ALA A 180 14.96 -24.42 1.70
C ALA A 180 14.94 -25.95 1.52
N LEU A 181 14.01 -26.48 0.70
CA LEU A 181 13.97 -27.91 0.37
C LEU A 181 15.22 -28.35 -0.40
N ASP A 182 15.67 -27.57 -1.39
CA ASP A 182 16.90 -27.83 -2.15
C ASP A 182 18.12 -27.89 -1.23
N THR A 183 18.18 -27.02 -0.22
CA THR A 183 19.26 -26.99 0.78
C THR A 183 19.25 -28.26 1.65
N ILE A 184 18.06 -28.71 2.08
CA ILE A 184 17.89 -29.93 2.87
C ILE A 184 18.32 -31.15 2.04
N GLU A 185 17.86 -31.23 0.78
CA GLU A 185 18.25 -32.30 -0.15
C GLU A 185 19.77 -32.35 -0.33
N GLN A 186 20.40 -31.21 -0.60
CA GLN A 186 21.85 -31.17 -0.82
C GLN A 186 22.63 -31.62 0.41
N LYS A 187 22.17 -31.27 1.61
CA LYS A 187 22.76 -31.73 2.87
C LYS A 187 22.64 -33.25 3.02
N THR A 188 21.45 -33.82 2.80
CA THR A 188 21.22 -35.27 2.88
C THR A 188 22.05 -36.04 1.85
N LEU A 189 22.17 -35.52 0.63
CA LEU A 189 23.02 -36.11 -0.42
C LEU A 189 24.49 -36.11 -0.03
N ASN A 190 24.99 -35.03 0.60
CA ASN A 190 26.36 -34.95 1.06
C ASN A 190 26.62 -35.96 2.20
N GLU A 191 25.71 -36.07 3.16
CA GLU A 191 25.81 -37.08 4.25
C GLU A 191 25.81 -38.52 3.69
N MET A 192 25.01 -38.79 2.65
CA MET A 192 24.99 -40.08 1.97
C MET A 192 26.31 -40.37 1.25
N LYS A 193 26.89 -39.38 0.54
CA LYS A 193 28.20 -39.51 -0.12
C LYS A 193 29.32 -39.73 0.90
N ASP A 194 29.33 -39.01 2.02
CA ASP A 194 30.31 -39.18 3.07
C ASP A 194 30.25 -40.58 3.67
N THR A 195 29.03 -41.09 3.89
CA THR A 195 28.81 -42.47 4.36
C THR A 195 29.33 -43.49 3.35
N LEU A 196 29.03 -43.32 2.06
CA LEU A 196 29.56 -44.17 1.00
C LEU A 196 31.09 -44.18 0.99
N THR A 197 31.72 -43.00 1.08
CA THR A 197 33.18 -42.85 1.03
C THR A 197 33.84 -43.54 2.23
N LYS A 198 33.26 -43.41 3.43
CA LYS A 198 33.74 -44.09 4.65
C LYS A 198 33.63 -45.61 4.53
N LEU A 199 32.51 -46.12 4.02
CA LEU A 199 32.31 -47.56 3.82
C LEU A 199 33.27 -48.11 2.76
N GLN A 200 33.48 -47.38 1.65
CA GLN A 200 34.44 -47.74 0.62
C GLN A 200 35.88 -47.79 1.16
N ALA A 201 36.28 -46.80 1.97
CA ALA A 201 37.59 -46.78 2.60
C ALA A 201 37.78 -47.98 3.54
N SER A 202 36.79 -48.28 4.40
CA SER A 202 36.86 -49.46 5.28
C SER A 202 36.98 -50.77 4.51
N CYS A 203 36.17 -50.96 3.46
CA CYS A 203 36.26 -52.15 2.63
C CYS A 203 37.62 -52.25 1.92
N LYS A 204 38.18 -51.13 1.48
CA LYS A 204 39.50 -51.08 0.85
C LYS A 204 40.61 -51.45 1.84
N ASP A 205 40.57 -50.90 3.05
CA ASP A 205 41.53 -51.24 4.11
C ASP A 205 41.49 -52.75 4.45
N ASP A 206 40.29 -53.34 4.50
CA ASP A 206 40.13 -54.78 4.71
C ASP A 206 40.68 -55.60 3.53
N VAL A 207 40.48 -55.16 2.28
CA VAL A 207 41.06 -55.80 1.08
C VAL A 207 42.58 -55.72 1.09
N ASP A 208 43.14 -54.53 1.34
CA ASP A 208 44.59 -54.31 1.36
C ASP A 208 45.26 -55.16 2.46
N LYS A 209 44.61 -55.28 3.63
CA LYS A 209 45.06 -56.15 4.71
C LYS A 209 44.93 -57.64 4.40
N CYS A 210 43.89 -58.03 3.66
CA CYS A 210 43.76 -59.38 3.11
C CYS A 210 44.93 -59.72 2.19
N ILE A 211 45.27 -58.82 1.26
CA ILE A 211 46.38 -58.99 0.33
C ILE A 211 47.71 -59.10 1.08
N SER A 212 47.97 -58.21 2.04
CA SER A 212 49.23 -58.22 2.80
C SER A 212 49.41 -59.51 3.60
N LEU A 213 48.38 -59.95 4.33
CA LEU A 213 48.43 -61.21 5.09
C LEU A 213 48.58 -62.41 4.16
N GLN A 214 47.95 -62.39 2.99
CA GLN A 214 48.08 -63.45 2.00
C GLN A 214 49.51 -63.55 1.46
N ASP A 215 50.17 -62.43 1.19
CA ASP A 215 51.55 -62.42 0.69
C ASP A 215 52.56 -62.82 1.77
N GLU A 216 52.38 -62.37 3.02
CA GLU A 216 53.18 -62.83 4.17
C GLU A 216 53.05 -64.35 4.37
N LEU A 217 51.83 -64.90 4.29
CA LEU A 217 51.58 -66.33 4.40
C LEU A 217 52.22 -67.14 3.25
N LYS A 218 52.20 -66.61 2.01
CA LYS A 218 52.89 -67.24 0.87
C LYS A 218 54.41 -67.27 1.09
N GLN A 219 55.00 -66.14 1.49
CA GLN A 219 56.44 -66.06 1.76
C GLN A 219 56.86 -67.03 2.87
N LEU A 220 56.07 -67.12 3.95
CA LEU A 220 56.32 -68.08 5.03
C LEU A 220 56.23 -69.52 4.55
N ARG A 221 55.20 -69.86 3.75
CA ARG A 221 55.04 -71.20 3.17
C ARG A 221 56.26 -71.57 2.34
N ASP A 222 56.69 -70.69 1.44
CA ASP A 222 57.81 -70.94 0.53
C ASP A 222 59.11 -71.10 1.35
N ALA A 223 59.34 -70.24 2.34
CA ALA A 223 60.48 -70.35 3.25
C ALA A 223 60.48 -71.65 4.08
N ILE A 224 59.33 -72.14 4.54
CA ILE A 224 59.22 -73.44 5.24
C ILE A 224 59.55 -74.59 4.29
N GLN A 225 59.08 -74.52 3.05
CA GLN A 225 59.28 -75.57 2.06
C GLN A 225 60.75 -75.71 1.66
N ASP A 226 61.51 -74.60 1.65
CA ASP A 226 62.96 -74.59 1.43
C ASP A 226 63.78 -75.10 2.64
N ILE A 227 63.21 -75.17 3.85
CA ILE A 227 63.86 -75.67 5.08
C ILE A 227 63.80 -77.22 5.15
N SER A 228 63.47 -77.92 4.05
CA SER A 228 63.28 -79.38 4.00
C SER A 228 64.51 -80.26 4.33
N ASP A 229 65.67 -79.67 4.63
CA ASP A 229 66.88 -80.39 5.06
C ASP A 229 67.04 -80.39 6.60
N LYS A 230 67.16 -81.58 7.19
CA LYS A 230 67.24 -81.84 8.64
C LYS A 230 68.44 -81.19 9.36
N SER A 231 69.29 -80.44 8.67
CA SER A 231 70.55 -79.87 9.18
C SER A 231 70.43 -78.46 9.80
N LYS A 232 69.23 -77.83 9.80
CA LYS A 232 69.01 -76.44 10.24
C LYS A 232 67.91 -76.28 11.30
N LEU A 233 68.04 -76.97 12.44
CA LEU A 233 67.07 -76.97 13.55
C LEU A 233 66.74 -75.57 14.11
N GLU A 234 67.71 -74.66 14.19
CA GLU A 234 67.51 -73.29 14.69
C GLU A 234 66.62 -72.45 13.76
N LEU A 235 66.82 -72.56 12.45
CA LEU A 235 65.99 -71.88 11.45
C LEU A 235 64.56 -72.44 11.43
N SER A 236 64.40 -73.75 11.64
CA SER A 236 63.08 -74.39 11.77
C SER A 236 62.32 -73.89 13.01
N PHE A 237 63.01 -73.71 14.14
CA PHE A 237 62.40 -73.17 15.36
C PHE A 237 61.96 -71.70 15.18
N ILE A 238 62.80 -70.87 14.57
CA ILE A 238 62.48 -69.46 14.27
C ILE A 238 61.30 -69.36 13.29
N ALA A 239 61.30 -70.16 12.22
CA ALA A 239 60.20 -70.22 11.26
C ALA A 239 58.88 -70.62 11.94
N THR A 240 58.90 -71.63 12.81
CA THR A 240 57.72 -72.10 13.57
C THR A 240 57.14 -70.99 14.45
N ARG A 241 57.99 -70.22 15.15
CA ARG A 241 57.54 -69.09 15.99
C ARG A 241 56.93 -67.97 15.14
N LYS A 242 57.59 -67.54 14.07
CA LYS A 242 57.06 -66.50 13.17
C LYS A 242 55.76 -66.91 12.48
N CYS A 243 55.64 -68.16 12.07
CA CYS A 243 54.41 -68.69 11.47
C CYS A 243 53.24 -68.62 12.46
N LYS A 244 53.47 -68.98 13.73
CA LYS A 244 52.42 -68.98 14.74
C LYS A 244 51.75 -67.61 14.89
N ASP A 245 52.55 -66.55 14.92
CA ASP A 245 52.03 -65.19 15.10
C ASP A 245 51.24 -64.71 13.86
N ILE A 246 51.75 -64.93 12.65
CA ILE A 246 51.08 -64.51 11.40
C ILE A 246 49.82 -65.35 11.14
N ILE A 247 49.85 -66.66 11.44
CA ILE A 247 48.67 -67.52 11.38
C ILE A 247 47.61 -67.04 12.36
N GLN A 248 47.97 -66.75 13.61
CA GLN A 248 47.02 -66.27 14.63
C GLN A 248 46.39 -64.92 14.21
N GLN A 249 47.19 -64.01 13.66
CA GLN A 249 46.67 -62.73 13.15
C GLN A 249 45.70 -62.93 11.99
N SER A 250 46.04 -63.82 11.06
CA SER A 250 45.20 -64.15 9.89
C SER A 250 43.89 -64.82 10.30
N GLU A 251 43.93 -65.79 11.23
CA GLU A 251 42.74 -66.44 11.77
C GLU A 251 41.82 -65.45 12.49
N THR A 252 42.39 -64.50 13.24
CA THR A 252 41.63 -63.46 13.94
C THR A 252 40.94 -62.53 12.94
N PHE A 253 41.66 -62.12 11.89
CA PHE A 253 41.11 -61.28 10.82
C PHE A 253 40.00 -62.00 10.04
N LEU A 254 40.22 -63.26 9.68
CA LEU A 254 39.23 -64.09 9.00
C LEU A 254 37.99 -64.30 9.87
N LYS A 255 38.13 -64.61 11.17
CA LYS A 255 36.96 -64.71 12.07
C LYS A 255 36.14 -63.42 12.10
N LYS A 256 36.81 -62.26 12.15
CA LYS A 256 36.16 -60.94 12.14
C LYS A 256 35.41 -60.67 10.82
N ASN A 257 35.95 -61.11 9.69
CA ASN A 257 35.43 -60.79 8.34
C ASN A 257 34.78 -62.00 7.62
N SER A 258 34.61 -63.14 8.29
CA SER A 258 34.10 -64.42 7.72
C SER A 258 32.62 -64.39 7.38
N LEU A 259 31.86 -63.44 7.93
CA LEU A 259 30.49 -63.21 7.53
C LEU A 259 30.51 -62.39 6.25
N GLN A 260 29.85 -62.90 5.20
CA GLN A 260 29.66 -62.20 3.93
C GLN A 260 28.72 -60.99 4.17
N VAL A 261 29.24 -59.92 4.77
CA VAL A 261 28.45 -58.74 5.13
C VAL A 261 28.16 -57.96 3.86
N LYS A 262 26.93 -58.10 3.36
CA LYS A 262 26.42 -57.28 2.27
C LYS A 262 26.12 -55.89 2.84
N VAL A 263 27.07 -54.97 2.69
CA VAL A 263 26.91 -53.57 3.10
C VAL A 263 25.97 -52.86 2.12
N SER A 264 24.89 -52.26 2.62
CA SER A 264 23.94 -51.47 1.82
C SER A 264 23.60 -50.16 2.51
N ILE A 265 23.39 -49.11 1.71
CA ILE A 265 22.88 -47.82 2.18
C ILE A 265 21.38 -47.78 1.91
N THR A 266 20.58 -47.37 2.88
CA THR A 266 19.12 -47.26 2.77
C THR A 266 18.69 -45.85 3.15
N PHE A 267 17.85 -45.23 2.32
CA PHE A 267 17.23 -43.95 2.62
C PHE A 267 15.80 -44.18 3.12
N GLN A 268 15.46 -43.54 4.25
CA GLN A 268 14.10 -43.52 4.78
C GLN A 268 13.61 -42.07 4.80
N PRO A 269 12.57 -41.73 4.02
CA PRO A 269 12.00 -40.39 4.03
C PRO A 269 11.43 -40.03 5.42
N SER A 270 11.60 -38.77 5.84
CA SER A 270 10.92 -38.27 7.04
C SER A 270 9.41 -38.13 6.78
N SER A 271 8.60 -38.69 7.68
CA SER A 271 7.14 -38.54 7.68
C SER A 271 6.70 -37.10 7.94
N ASP A 272 7.52 -36.32 8.65
CA ASP A 272 7.16 -34.99 9.14
C ASP A 272 6.99 -34.03 7.97
N ILE A 273 7.88 -34.08 6.97
CA ILE A 273 7.84 -33.19 5.79
C ILE A 273 6.55 -33.41 5.00
N ALA A 274 6.18 -34.67 4.76
CA ALA A 274 4.96 -35.01 4.04
C ALA A 274 3.71 -34.58 4.82
N GLN A 275 3.71 -34.81 6.14
CA GLN A 275 2.61 -34.42 7.02
C GLN A 275 2.43 -32.89 7.04
N TYR A 276 3.48 -32.13 7.31
CA TYR A 276 3.41 -30.67 7.37
C TYR A 276 2.93 -30.05 6.06
N LEU A 277 3.40 -30.55 4.91
CA LEU A 277 2.94 -30.05 3.62
C LEU A 277 1.47 -30.40 3.34
N SER A 278 0.99 -31.54 3.83
CA SER A 278 -0.41 -31.96 3.68
C SER A 278 -1.39 -31.17 4.56
N GLU A 279 -0.92 -30.64 5.69
CA GLU A 279 -1.73 -29.84 6.63
C GLU A 279 -1.87 -28.36 6.22
N LEU A 280 -1.10 -27.90 5.23
CA LEU A 280 -1.17 -26.51 4.75
C LEU A 280 -2.43 -26.28 3.91
N SER A 281 -3.34 -25.43 4.40
CA SER A 281 -4.51 -24.98 3.63
C SER A 281 -4.18 -23.94 2.56
N GLY A 282 -2.96 -23.38 2.57
CA GLY A 282 -2.48 -22.37 1.64
C GLY A 282 -1.14 -21.78 2.07
N LEU A 283 -0.50 -20.99 1.19
CA LEU A 283 0.80 -20.35 1.47
C LEU A 283 0.69 -19.10 2.37
N GLY A 284 -0.52 -18.67 2.69
CA GLY A 284 -0.80 -17.48 3.48
C GLY A 284 -2.30 -17.22 3.61
N LYS A 285 -2.66 -16.10 4.22
CA LYS A 285 -4.04 -15.62 4.33
C LYS A 285 -4.25 -14.43 3.40
N ILE A 286 -5.41 -14.37 2.76
CA ILE A 286 -5.85 -13.22 1.97
C ILE A 286 -6.90 -12.49 2.80
N GLU A 287 -6.61 -11.25 3.16
CA GLU A 287 -7.56 -10.36 3.81
C GLU A 287 -7.92 -9.22 2.86
N HIS A 288 -9.19 -8.81 2.86
CA HIS A 288 -9.63 -7.62 2.13
C HIS A 288 -10.22 -6.63 3.14
N SER A 289 -9.94 -5.35 2.93
CA SER A 289 -10.61 -4.28 3.67
C SER A 289 -11.19 -3.30 2.68
N THR A 290 -12.49 -3.08 2.74
CA THR A 290 -13.18 -2.03 1.98
C THR A 290 -13.28 -0.80 2.86
N GLN A 291 -12.32 0.12 2.69
CA GLN A 291 -12.48 1.46 3.26
C GLN A 291 -13.28 2.30 2.27
N ILE A 292 -14.46 2.75 2.67
CA ILE A 292 -15.12 3.86 1.98
C ILE A 292 -14.21 5.07 2.17
N LEU A 293 -13.45 5.41 1.13
CA LEU A 293 -12.59 6.60 1.07
C LEU A 293 -13.46 7.84 0.95
N ASN A 294 -14.23 8.14 2.00
CA ASN A 294 -14.72 9.48 2.22
C ASN A 294 -13.78 10.13 3.25
N PRO A 295 -12.83 10.95 2.81
CA PRO A 295 -11.91 11.64 3.71
C PRO A 295 -12.64 12.65 4.63
N ASN A 296 -13.92 12.91 4.36
CA ASN A 296 -14.82 13.70 5.20
C ASN A 296 -15.80 12.85 6.03
N LYS A 297 -15.65 11.52 6.06
CA LYS A 297 -16.40 10.67 6.99
C LYS A 297 -16.02 11.03 8.42
N VAL A 298 -17.02 11.43 9.21
CA VAL A 298 -16.83 11.78 10.61
C VAL A 298 -16.61 10.51 11.44
N PHE A 299 -15.51 10.44 12.18
CA PHE A 299 -15.27 9.35 13.12
C PHE A 299 -16.22 9.43 14.31
N THR A 300 -16.76 8.28 14.71
CA THR A 300 -17.48 8.15 15.98
C THR A 300 -16.67 7.32 16.97
N VAL A 301 -16.32 7.88 18.14
CA VAL A 301 -15.63 7.13 19.20
C VAL A 301 -16.59 6.14 19.86
N LYS A 302 -16.21 4.85 19.86
CA LYS A 302 -16.99 3.73 20.41
C LYS A 302 -16.36 3.09 21.64
N GLY A 303 -15.06 3.30 21.87
CA GLY A 303 -14.35 2.70 22.99
C GLY A 303 -13.14 3.53 23.38
N LYS A 304 -12.77 3.46 24.65
CA LYS A 304 -11.64 4.18 25.24
C LYS A 304 -10.82 3.21 26.06
N SER A 305 -9.51 3.16 25.84
CA SER A 305 -8.59 2.41 26.66
C SER A 305 -7.29 3.18 26.91
N VAL A 306 -6.52 2.70 27.87
CA VAL A 306 -5.30 3.34 28.35
C VAL A 306 -4.23 2.27 28.46
N HIS A 307 -3.05 2.56 27.94
CA HIS A 307 -1.94 1.61 27.95
C HIS A 307 -0.67 2.30 28.42
N ASN A 308 -0.01 1.70 29.41
CA ASN A 308 1.24 2.21 29.95
C ASN A 308 2.41 1.72 29.09
N VAL A 309 3.26 2.65 28.67
CA VAL A 309 4.43 2.38 27.81
C VAL A 309 5.76 2.62 28.55
N ARG A 310 5.72 2.70 29.89
CA ARG A 310 6.92 2.77 30.73
C ARG A 310 7.62 1.42 30.77
N ILE A 311 8.94 1.45 30.76
CA ILE A 311 9.80 0.29 30.97
C ILE A 311 10.67 0.48 32.21
N SER A 312 11.26 -0.60 32.72
CA SER A 312 12.06 -0.60 33.94
C SER A 312 13.32 0.29 33.86
N SER A 313 13.87 0.49 32.66
CA SER A 313 15.03 1.36 32.44
C SER A 313 14.69 2.85 32.34
N ASP A 314 13.40 3.23 32.37
CA ASP A 314 13.01 4.65 32.32
C ASP A 314 13.31 5.36 33.64
N SER A 315 14.04 6.46 33.58
CA SER A 315 14.36 7.30 34.73
C SER A 315 13.37 8.45 34.94
N LYS A 316 12.68 8.88 33.88
CA LYS A 316 11.69 9.97 33.91
C LYS A 316 10.31 9.49 33.51
N VAL A 317 9.27 10.23 33.86
CA VAL A 317 7.92 10.03 33.27
C VAL A 317 8.03 10.19 31.76
N CYS A 318 7.32 9.35 31.00
CA CYS A 318 7.43 9.39 29.56
C CYS A 318 6.82 10.68 28.99
N ASN A 319 7.40 11.17 27.91
CA ASN A 319 6.82 12.24 27.09
C ASN A 319 6.60 11.68 25.68
N ILE A 320 5.36 11.34 25.33
CA ILE A 320 5.06 10.64 24.07
C ILE A 320 4.87 11.65 22.94
N THR A 321 5.99 12.10 22.37
CA THR A 321 6.03 13.16 21.36
C THR A 321 5.58 12.72 19.98
N ALA A 322 5.64 11.41 19.70
CA ALA A 322 5.32 10.88 18.39
C ALA A 322 4.85 9.43 18.46
N ILE A 323 3.94 9.06 17.56
CA ILE A 323 3.44 7.69 17.40
C ILE A 323 3.43 7.38 15.89
N CYS A 324 4.02 6.24 15.51
CA CYS A 324 3.99 5.73 14.15
C CYS A 324 3.41 4.32 14.13
N VAL A 325 2.48 4.05 13.21
CA VAL A 325 1.89 2.72 13.01
C VAL A 325 2.38 2.17 11.68
N LEU A 326 3.04 1.01 11.72
CA LEU A 326 3.53 0.34 10.52
C LEU A 326 2.43 -0.49 9.83
N PRO A 327 2.62 -0.88 8.56
CA PRO A 327 1.64 -1.62 7.77
C PRO A 327 1.23 -2.98 8.34
N GLU A 328 2.04 -3.58 9.20
CA GLU A 328 1.76 -4.85 9.90
C GLU A 328 1.12 -4.64 11.29
N GLY A 329 0.74 -3.40 11.62
CA GLY A 329 0.05 -3.04 12.86
C GLY A 329 0.95 -2.87 14.08
N GLN A 330 2.27 -2.96 13.89
CA GLN A 330 3.24 -2.60 14.93
C GLN A 330 3.16 -1.10 15.22
N VAL A 331 3.25 -0.73 16.49
CA VAL A 331 3.18 0.66 16.91
C VAL A 331 4.51 1.06 17.53
N LEU A 332 5.10 2.14 17.03
CA LEU A 332 6.28 2.77 17.62
C LEU A 332 5.86 4.03 18.37
N VAL A 333 6.47 4.26 19.54
CA VAL A 333 6.27 5.48 20.33
C VAL A 333 7.62 6.12 20.63
N ALA A 334 7.70 7.44 20.43
CA ALA A 334 8.84 8.24 20.85
C ALA A 334 8.64 8.69 22.30
N ASP A 335 9.49 8.20 23.20
CA ASP A 335 9.59 8.70 24.57
C ASP A 335 10.70 9.75 24.65
N SER A 336 10.30 11.01 24.47
CA SER A 336 11.20 12.15 24.50
C SER A 336 11.85 12.36 25.86
N GLY A 337 11.15 12.05 26.95
CA GLY A 337 11.65 12.23 28.32
C GLY A 337 12.84 11.32 28.63
N ASN A 338 12.84 10.12 28.03
CA ASN A 338 13.88 9.11 28.23
C ASN A 338 14.77 8.89 26.98
N GLU A 339 14.67 9.76 25.97
CA GLU A 339 15.49 9.69 24.74
C GLU A 339 15.44 8.30 24.08
N ASN A 340 14.24 7.75 23.97
CA ASN A 340 14.05 6.34 23.64
C ASN A 340 12.91 6.14 22.64
N ILE A 341 13.06 5.20 21.73
CA ILE A 341 11.99 4.73 20.84
C ILE A 341 11.57 3.35 21.30
N LYS A 342 10.27 3.13 21.50
CA LYS A 342 9.70 1.88 22.01
C LYS A 342 8.78 1.26 20.97
N LEU A 343 8.89 -0.05 20.80
CA LEU A 343 8.05 -0.87 19.94
C LEU A 343 6.99 -1.56 20.79
N LEU A 344 5.73 -1.40 20.41
CA LEU A 344 4.59 -2.03 21.04
C LEU A 344 4.05 -3.20 20.21
N ASP A 345 3.52 -4.20 20.90
CA ASP A 345 2.72 -5.26 20.27
C ASP A 345 1.24 -4.87 20.12
N GLN A 346 0.42 -5.84 19.65
CA GLN A 346 -1.01 -5.66 19.43
C GLN A 346 -1.81 -5.39 20.72
N GLN A 347 -1.25 -5.72 21.89
CA GLN A 347 -1.81 -5.46 23.21
C GLN A 347 -1.24 -4.16 23.81
N HIS A 348 -0.53 -3.39 23.00
CA HIS A 348 0.16 -2.16 23.36
C HIS A 348 1.22 -2.35 24.47
N GLN A 349 1.79 -3.55 24.60
CA GLN A 349 2.90 -3.81 25.52
C GLN A 349 4.24 -3.54 24.85
N VAL A 350 5.20 -2.98 25.59
CA VAL A 350 6.53 -2.71 25.06
C VAL A 350 7.31 -4.01 24.89
N VAL A 351 7.69 -4.33 23.65
CA VAL A 351 8.40 -5.57 23.29
C VAL A 351 9.84 -5.34 22.87
N SER A 352 10.18 -4.12 22.47
CA SER A 352 11.56 -3.72 22.16
C SER A 352 11.71 -2.22 22.37
N HIS A 353 12.94 -1.75 22.56
CA HIS A 353 13.25 -0.33 22.63
C HIS A 353 14.68 -0.08 22.16
N CYS A 354 14.99 1.16 21.78
CA CYS A 354 16.34 1.61 21.46
C CYS A 354 16.52 3.08 21.80
N SER A 355 17.63 3.39 22.46
CA SER A 355 18.00 4.78 22.77
C SER A 355 18.40 5.55 21.51
N VAL A 356 18.08 6.84 21.49
CA VAL A 356 18.51 7.80 20.47
C VAL A 356 19.39 8.87 21.11
N THR A 357 20.11 9.63 20.29
CA THR A 357 21.15 10.58 20.75
C THR A 357 20.64 11.83 21.44
N THR A 358 19.35 12.16 21.29
CA THR A 358 18.72 13.32 21.91
C THR A 358 17.20 13.15 21.85
N TRP A 359 16.45 14.15 22.35
CA TRP A 359 15.00 14.13 22.46
C TRP A 359 14.32 13.91 21.09
N PRO A 360 13.64 12.77 20.87
CA PRO A 360 12.80 12.58 19.68
C PRO A 360 11.61 13.53 19.73
N ARG A 361 11.37 14.19 18.59
CA ARG A 361 10.33 15.24 18.44
C ARG A 361 9.15 14.77 17.62
N ASP A 362 9.42 14.02 16.55
CA ASP A 362 8.42 13.48 15.64
C ASP A 362 8.96 12.22 14.94
N MET A 363 8.08 11.44 14.29
CA MET A 363 8.48 10.29 13.47
C MET A 363 7.50 10.02 12.35
N CYS A 364 8.01 9.48 11.25
CA CYS A 364 7.18 9.01 10.14
C CYS A 364 7.68 7.69 9.57
N GLN A 365 6.76 6.90 9.03
CA GLN A 365 7.07 5.71 8.26
C GLN A 365 7.76 6.12 6.95
N ILE A 366 8.83 5.40 6.54
CA ILE A 366 9.49 5.58 5.23
C ILE A 366 9.41 4.33 4.36
N THR A 367 9.40 3.13 4.95
CA THR A 367 9.16 1.85 4.27
C THR A 367 8.22 1.01 5.15
N PRO A 368 7.76 -0.19 4.73
CA PRO A 368 6.96 -1.06 5.60
C PRO A 368 7.64 -1.44 6.93
N SER A 369 8.97 -1.39 7.01
CA SER A 369 9.74 -1.75 8.21
C SER A 369 10.56 -0.62 8.80
N ASP A 370 10.74 0.49 8.09
CA ASP A 370 11.65 1.57 8.49
C ASP A 370 10.91 2.85 8.84
N VAL A 371 11.42 3.52 9.86
CA VAL A 371 10.90 4.78 10.41
C VAL A 371 12.02 5.81 10.44
N ALA A 372 11.70 7.03 10.03
CA ALA A 372 12.55 8.20 10.20
C ALA A 372 12.12 8.96 11.47
N VAL A 373 13.08 9.25 12.35
CA VAL A 373 12.85 9.94 13.63
C VAL A 373 13.50 11.32 13.59
N ALA A 374 12.70 12.35 13.80
CA ALA A 374 13.16 13.73 13.94
C ALA A 374 13.80 13.94 15.31
N LEU A 375 15.09 14.33 15.31
CA LEU A 375 15.86 14.68 16.50
C LEU A 375 16.17 16.19 16.48
N LYS A 376 17.23 16.67 17.14
CA LYS A 376 17.51 18.13 17.22
C LYS A 376 17.83 18.78 15.86
N SER A 377 18.82 18.25 15.15
CA SER A 377 19.31 18.72 13.85
C SER A 377 19.71 17.56 12.95
N GLU A 378 19.10 16.39 13.19
CA GLU A 378 19.37 15.18 12.45
C GLU A 378 18.10 14.34 12.35
N VAL A 379 18.06 13.46 11.37
CA VAL A 379 17.06 12.39 11.25
C VAL A 379 17.77 11.07 11.49
N GLN A 380 17.25 10.26 12.42
CA GLN A 380 17.72 8.91 12.69
C GLN A 380 16.80 7.91 12.00
N PHE A 381 17.35 7.01 11.19
CA PHE A 381 16.60 5.90 10.62
C PHE A 381 16.59 4.71 11.59
N ILE A 382 15.43 4.08 11.78
CA ILE A 382 15.26 2.91 12.64
C ILE A 382 14.48 1.85 11.87
N THR A 383 15.00 0.63 11.85
CA THR A 383 14.38 -0.53 11.22
C THR A 383 13.76 -1.43 12.27
N VAL A 384 12.54 -1.90 12.02
CA VAL A 384 11.89 -2.97 12.77
C VAL A 384 12.23 -4.30 12.12
N ASN A 385 13.06 -5.10 12.78
CA ASN A 385 13.47 -6.43 12.29
C ASN A 385 13.17 -7.49 13.35
N ASN A 386 12.34 -8.49 13.03
CA ASN A 386 11.99 -9.59 13.93
C ASN A 386 11.56 -9.12 15.34
N ARG A 387 10.65 -8.14 15.41
CA ARG A 387 10.16 -7.49 16.64
C ARG A 387 11.24 -6.80 17.47
N LYS A 388 12.39 -6.47 16.88
CA LYS A 388 13.46 -5.67 17.50
C LYS A 388 13.66 -4.36 16.74
N LEU A 389 13.99 -3.31 17.48
CA LEU A 389 14.42 -2.04 16.90
C LEU A 389 15.93 -2.05 16.63
N VAL A 390 16.32 -1.68 15.42
CA VAL A 390 17.71 -1.56 15.00
C VAL A 390 17.95 -0.15 14.48
N THR A 391 18.84 0.59 15.13
CA THR A 391 19.24 1.93 14.71
C THR A 391 20.11 1.85 13.47
N GLY A 392 19.69 2.54 12.40
CA GLY A 392 20.40 2.64 11.13
C GLY A 392 21.21 3.93 10.98
N GLY A 393 21.37 4.36 9.72
CA GLY A 393 22.09 5.60 9.39
C GLY A 393 21.41 6.87 9.90
N LYS A 394 22.13 7.99 9.79
CA LYS A 394 21.67 9.32 10.16
C LYS A 394 21.80 10.29 9.00
N LEU A 395 20.90 11.25 8.95
CA LEU A 395 20.91 12.37 8.02
C LEU A 395 21.11 13.65 8.81
N GLN A 396 22.24 14.33 8.56
CA GLN A 396 22.56 15.59 9.24
C GLN A 396 21.91 16.77 8.51
N LEU A 397 21.25 17.63 9.28
CA LEU A 397 20.54 18.80 8.78
C LEU A 397 21.28 20.08 9.16
N LYS A 398 21.13 21.12 8.33
CA LYS A 398 21.69 22.46 8.59
C LYS A 398 20.77 23.34 9.43
N HIS A 399 19.62 22.81 9.84
CA HIS A 399 18.57 23.50 10.58
C HIS A 399 17.99 22.58 11.66
N ALA A 400 17.09 23.11 12.49
CA ALA A 400 16.37 22.30 13.46
C ALA A 400 15.42 21.31 12.75
N CYS A 401 15.18 20.16 13.37
CA CYS A 401 14.23 19.16 12.90
C CYS A 401 13.12 19.04 13.94
N VAL A 402 11.88 19.38 13.60
CA VAL A 402 10.79 19.48 14.58
C VAL A 402 9.67 18.52 14.23
N GLY A 403 9.10 18.65 13.03
CA GLY A 403 8.13 17.70 12.47
C GLY A 403 8.69 17.01 11.24
N ILE A 404 8.24 15.78 10.99
CA ILE A 404 8.67 14.97 9.85
C ILE A 404 7.50 14.19 9.24
N ALA A 405 7.40 14.23 7.92
CA ALA A 405 6.46 13.41 7.16
C ALA A 405 7.16 12.83 5.93
N CYS A 406 6.65 11.71 5.43
CA CYS A 406 7.19 11.07 4.23
C CYS A 406 6.07 10.69 3.28
N HIS A 407 6.31 10.91 1.99
CA HIS A 407 5.48 10.39 0.92
C HIS A 407 6.39 9.90 -0.21
N GLN A 408 6.33 8.61 -0.52
CA GLN A 408 7.25 7.95 -1.46
C GLN A 408 8.72 8.16 -1.03
N GLU A 409 9.56 8.78 -1.87
CA GLU A 409 10.96 9.08 -1.56
C GLU A 409 11.19 10.51 -1.05
N ASP A 410 10.12 11.29 -0.91
CA ASP A 410 10.16 12.67 -0.45
C ASP A 410 9.98 12.73 1.08
N LEU A 411 10.96 13.30 1.77
CA LEU A 411 10.91 13.66 3.19
C LEU A 411 10.56 15.14 3.34
N TYR A 412 9.52 15.44 4.11
CA TYR A 412 9.11 16.78 4.46
C TYR A 412 9.50 17.05 5.91
N ILE A 413 10.41 17.99 6.11
CA ILE A 413 10.99 18.29 7.42
C ILE A 413 10.69 19.74 7.74
N SER A 414 10.06 19.97 8.90
CA SER A 414 9.85 21.32 9.40
C SER A 414 10.96 21.71 10.37
N ASP A 415 11.37 22.98 10.28
CA ASP A 415 11.99 23.69 11.40
C ASP A 415 10.92 24.55 12.10
N TYR A 416 11.32 25.46 12.98
CA TYR A 416 10.38 26.31 13.73
C TYR A 416 9.69 27.39 12.88
N THR A 417 10.10 27.59 11.63
CA THR A 417 9.69 28.69 10.74
C THR A 417 9.51 28.31 9.28
N ALA A 418 9.96 27.14 8.85
CA ALA A 418 9.99 26.72 7.48
C ALA A 418 9.73 25.22 7.33
N LEU A 419 9.23 24.85 6.15
CA LEU A 419 9.10 23.47 5.70
C LEU A 419 10.09 23.24 4.56
N TYR A 420 10.84 22.14 4.62
CA TYR A 420 11.81 21.73 3.62
C TYR A 420 11.44 20.39 3.04
N LYS A 421 11.84 20.18 1.79
CA LYS A 421 11.74 18.91 1.09
C LYS A 421 13.15 18.32 0.92
N TYR A 422 13.32 17.07 1.30
CA TYR A 422 14.54 16.29 1.19
C TYR A 422 14.26 14.98 0.45
N THR A 423 15.29 14.41 -0.17
CA THR A 423 15.28 12.98 -0.54
C THR A 423 15.62 12.13 0.68
N LEU A 424 15.26 10.85 0.68
CA LEU A 424 15.71 9.89 1.71
C LEU A 424 17.24 9.80 1.84
N SER A 425 17.98 10.08 0.76
CA SER A 425 19.46 10.15 0.76
C SER A 425 20.04 11.42 1.39
N GLY A 426 19.21 12.39 1.80
CA GLY A 426 19.65 13.61 2.47
C GLY A 426 19.94 14.80 1.57
N LYS A 427 19.59 14.75 0.30
CA LYS A 427 19.66 15.91 -0.58
C LYS A 427 18.46 16.83 -0.31
N GLN A 428 18.72 18.07 0.13
CA GLN A 428 17.69 19.10 0.19
C GLN A 428 17.25 19.44 -1.25
N VAL A 429 15.98 19.22 -1.56
CA VAL A 429 15.38 19.49 -2.87
C VAL A 429 14.90 20.93 -2.95
N SER A 430 14.16 21.39 -1.94
CA SER A 430 13.59 22.75 -1.91
C SER A 430 13.24 23.18 -0.48
N LYS A 431 13.17 24.50 -0.26
CA LYS A 431 12.46 25.10 0.86
C LYS A 431 11.03 25.37 0.37
N MET A 432 10.08 24.62 0.92
CA MET A 432 8.68 24.57 0.47
C MET A 432 7.88 25.78 0.97
N TYR A 433 8.10 26.16 2.22
CA TYR A 433 7.34 27.22 2.87
C TYR A 433 8.21 27.89 3.92
N GLU A 434 8.00 29.18 4.16
CA GLU A 434 8.66 29.94 5.21
C GLU A 434 7.73 31.03 5.74
N ASP A 435 7.61 31.09 7.06
CA ASP A 435 6.91 32.15 7.79
C ASP A 435 7.80 32.63 8.94
N LYS A 436 8.38 33.81 8.78
CA LYS A 436 9.24 34.45 9.78
C LYS A 436 8.51 35.51 10.60
N THR A 437 7.18 35.54 10.56
CA THR A 437 6.39 36.55 11.30
C THR A 437 6.41 36.33 12.82
N GLY A 438 6.86 35.17 13.28
CA GLY A 438 7.10 34.86 14.69
C GLY A 438 7.91 33.57 14.84
N ASP A 439 8.13 33.16 16.09
CA ASP A 439 8.73 31.86 16.41
C ASP A 439 7.69 30.74 16.30
N PHE A 440 8.11 29.50 16.04
CA PHE A 440 7.23 28.31 16.01
C PHE A 440 6.01 28.44 15.06
N THR A 441 6.16 29.16 13.95
CA THR A 441 5.16 29.33 12.90
C THR A 441 4.99 28.09 12.02
N VAL A 442 5.98 27.19 12.05
CA VAL A 442 5.90 25.82 11.50
C VAL A 442 6.37 24.87 12.61
N LYS A 443 5.60 23.82 12.93
CA LYS A 443 5.94 22.88 14.02
C LYS A 443 5.79 21.41 13.63
N ALA A 444 4.56 20.93 13.48
CA ALA A 444 4.26 19.60 12.97
C ALA A 444 3.91 19.68 11.48
N CYS A 445 4.22 18.62 10.75
CA CYS A 445 3.81 18.48 9.35
C CYS A 445 3.24 17.09 9.08
N ALA A 446 2.30 17.03 8.13
CA ALA A 446 1.76 15.79 7.60
C ALA A 446 1.54 15.91 6.09
N VAL A 447 1.46 14.78 5.40
CA VAL A 447 1.26 14.73 3.96
C VAL A 447 0.05 13.85 3.64
N SER A 448 -0.75 14.29 2.67
CA SER A 448 -1.89 13.52 2.16
C SER A 448 -1.42 12.20 1.52
N PRO A 449 -2.28 11.15 1.49
CA PRO A 449 -1.93 9.87 0.84
C PRO A 449 -1.57 9.99 -0.64
N THR A 450 -2.12 11.00 -1.32
CA THR A 450 -1.88 11.36 -2.72
C THR A 450 -0.63 12.23 -2.92
N GLY A 451 -0.10 12.84 -1.86
CA GLY A 451 1.05 13.73 -1.90
C GLY A 451 0.80 15.09 -2.55
N ASP A 452 -0.44 15.43 -2.87
CA ASP A 452 -0.85 16.70 -3.48
C ASP A 452 -1.00 17.82 -2.44
N LYS A 453 -1.40 17.47 -1.21
CA LYS A 453 -1.55 18.38 -0.07
C LYS A 453 -0.56 18.07 1.06
N LEU A 454 -0.03 19.13 1.65
CA LEU A 454 0.78 19.12 2.87
C LEU A 454 0.04 19.91 3.95
N TYR A 455 0.08 19.45 5.18
CA TYR A 455 -0.53 20.15 6.32
C TYR A 455 0.59 20.55 7.28
N ILE A 456 0.60 21.81 7.70
CA ILE A 456 1.53 22.29 8.73
C ILE A 456 0.78 23.04 9.83
N THR A 457 1.29 22.95 11.05
CA THR A 457 0.71 23.63 12.22
C THR A 457 1.51 24.88 12.57
N ASN A 458 0.82 25.99 12.78
CA ASN A 458 1.39 27.25 13.26
C ASN A 458 0.99 27.49 14.72
N VAL A 459 1.97 27.45 15.63
CA VAL A 459 1.72 27.61 17.07
C VAL A 459 1.42 29.06 17.42
N SER A 460 2.23 29.99 16.93
CA SER A 460 2.09 31.42 17.24
C SER A 460 0.73 31.98 16.86
N ASN A 461 0.19 31.55 15.72
CA ASN A 461 -1.08 32.04 15.20
C ASN A 461 -2.26 31.07 15.44
N LYS A 462 -2.04 29.91 16.08
CA LYS A 462 -3.07 28.91 16.41
C LYS A 462 -3.84 28.42 15.17
N LYS A 463 -3.12 28.02 14.12
CA LYS A 463 -3.71 27.65 12.82
C LYS A 463 -3.15 26.34 12.28
N VAL A 464 -3.92 25.70 11.40
CA VAL A 464 -3.42 24.66 10.49
C VAL A 464 -3.45 25.24 9.08
N LEU A 465 -2.34 25.13 8.35
CA LEU A 465 -2.24 25.53 6.95
C LEU A 465 -2.24 24.28 6.07
N THR A 466 -3.04 24.32 5.00
CA THR A 466 -2.95 23.36 3.91
C THR A 466 -2.13 23.99 2.80
N LEU A 467 -1.06 23.34 2.38
CA LEU A 467 -0.19 23.74 1.29
C LEU A 467 -0.35 22.78 0.11
N ALA A 468 -0.17 23.29 -1.10
CA ALA A 468 0.01 22.46 -2.29
C ALA A 468 1.43 21.88 -2.33
N ARG A 469 1.65 20.94 -3.26
CA ARG A 469 2.96 20.33 -3.50
C ARG A 469 4.06 21.30 -3.96
N ASP A 470 3.71 22.51 -4.39
CA ASP A 470 4.67 23.58 -4.71
C ASP A 470 4.93 24.53 -3.53
N GLY A 471 4.24 24.34 -2.39
CA GLY A 471 4.36 25.16 -1.20
C GLY A 471 3.36 26.32 -1.11
N SER A 472 2.54 26.55 -2.12
CA SER A 472 1.49 27.58 -2.09
C SER A 472 0.41 27.25 -1.06
N VAL A 473 -0.08 28.28 -0.36
CA VAL A 473 -1.12 28.11 0.66
C VAL A 473 -2.48 27.91 -0.01
N LEU A 474 -3.09 26.75 0.18
CA LEU A 474 -4.41 26.39 -0.34
C LEU A 474 -5.54 26.77 0.62
N ALA A 475 -5.31 26.59 1.92
CA ALA A 475 -6.29 26.85 2.96
C ALA A 475 -5.63 27.21 4.29
N THR A 476 -6.41 27.87 5.15
CA THR A 476 -6.04 28.18 6.52
C THR A 476 -7.23 27.87 7.41
N PHE A 477 -7.03 27.00 8.38
CA PHE A 477 -8.04 26.62 9.35
C PHE A 477 -7.69 27.16 10.74
N THR A 478 -8.68 27.74 11.40
CA THR A 478 -8.58 28.30 12.75
C THR A 478 -9.73 27.80 13.61
N ASP A 479 -9.44 27.39 14.84
CA ASP A 479 -10.44 26.97 15.82
C ASP A 479 -9.90 27.16 17.23
N HIS A 480 -10.79 27.36 18.21
CA HIS A 480 -10.39 27.46 19.62
C HIS A 480 -9.66 26.21 20.15
N ALA A 481 -9.87 25.06 19.51
CA ALA A 481 -9.15 23.82 19.78
C ALA A 481 -7.67 23.83 19.36
N LEU A 482 -7.19 24.81 18.57
CA LEU A 482 -5.84 24.81 17.98
C LEU A 482 -4.77 25.47 18.86
N LEU A 483 -4.78 25.25 20.18
CA LEU A 483 -3.74 25.77 21.06
C LEU A 483 -2.51 24.85 21.07
N GLU A 484 -1.42 25.32 20.45
CA GLU A 484 -0.25 24.54 20.02
C GLU A 484 -0.60 23.22 19.30
N PRO A 485 -1.07 23.30 18.05
CA PRO A 485 -1.60 22.13 17.36
C PRO A 485 -0.50 21.21 16.82
N TYR A 486 -0.80 19.92 16.73
CA TYR A 486 -0.09 18.89 15.98
C TYR A 486 -1.05 18.21 15.01
N VAL A 487 -0.56 17.75 13.86
CA VAL A 487 -1.39 17.23 12.77
C VAL A 487 -0.96 15.84 12.34
N HIS A 488 -1.93 15.01 11.98
CA HIS A 488 -1.74 13.70 11.36
C HIS A 488 -2.77 13.49 10.26
N VAL A 489 -2.38 12.79 9.20
CA VAL A 489 -3.29 12.42 8.11
C VAL A 489 -3.37 10.90 8.04
N THR A 490 -4.60 10.37 8.04
CA THR A 490 -4.81 8.93 7.94
C THR A 490 -4.54 8.42 6.52
N PRO A 491 -4.35 7.10 6.33
CA PRO A 491 -4.23 6.52 4.98
C PRO A 491 -5.45 6.77 4.08
N ALA A 492 -6.62 7.07 4.65
CA ALA A 492 -7.83 7.40 3.92
C ALA A 492 -8.04 8.92 3.73
N GLY A 493 -7.05 9.74 4.09
CA GLY A 493 -7.04 11.19 3.85
C GLY A 493 -7.80 12.02 4.90
N GLN A 494 -8.26 11.42 6.00
CA GLN A 494 -8.85 12.19 7.10
C GLN A 494 -7.76 12.96 7.85
N VAL A 495 -8.01 14.21 8.19
CA VAL A 495 -7.07 15.07 8.93
C VAL A 495 -7.42 15.08 10.41
N LEU A 496 -6.50 14.64 11.25
CA LEU A 496 -6.61 14.64 12.71
C LEU A 496 -5.68 15.72 13.27
N VAL A 497 -6.19 16.50 14.21
CA VAL A 497 -5.42 17.57 14.86
C VAL A 497 -5.60 17.45 16.37
N CYS A 498 -4.49 17.45 17.12
CA CYS A 498 -4.53 17.58 18.57
C CYS A 498 -4.01 18.95 18.99
N GLY A 499 -4.64 19.55 20.00
CA GLY A 499 -4.19 20.80 20.59
C GLY A 499 -3.63 20.55 22.00
N PHE A 500 -2.35 20.85 22.19
CA PHE A 500 -1.64 20.60 23.43
C PHE A 500 -2.25 21.36 24.62
N LEU A 501 -2.47 22.68 24.49
CA LEU A 501 -3.03 23.47 25.60
C LEU A 501 -4.56 23.42 25.65
N SER A 502 -5.22 23.06 24.55
CA SER A 502 -6.68 22.94 24.51
C SER A 502 -7.18 21.60 25.02
N ASN A 503 -6.29 20.60 25.19
CA ASN A 503 -6.65 19.25 25.63
C ASN A 503 -7.71 18.60 24.73
N THR A 504 -7.62 18.79 23.41
CA THR A 504 -8.61 18.28 22.45
C THR A 504 -7.98 17.54 21.29
N ILE A 505 -8.72 16.56 20.77
CA ILE A 505 -8.50 15.91 19.48
C ILE A 505 -9.68 16.25 18.59
N ILE A 506 -9.43 16.82 17.43
CA ILE A 506 -10.46 17.17 16.45
C ILE A 506 -10.18 16.51 15.11
N GLN A 507 -11.24 16.34 14.33
CA GLN A 507 -11.17 15.97 12.93
C GLN A 507 -11.45 17.21 12.08
N VAL A 508 -10.65 17.40 11.03
CA VAL A 508 -10.77 18.47 10.04
C VAL A 508 -11.06 17.84 8.68
N ASP A 509 -11.76 18.58 7.81
CA ASP A 509 -11.96 18.15 6.42
C ASP A 509 -10.64 18.03 5.65
N ASP A 510 -10.70 17.29 4.55
CA ASP A 510 -9.54 17.01 3.70
C ASP A 510 -8.99 18.24 2.95
N GLU A 511 -9.77 19.31 2.89
CA GLU A 511 -9.33 20.60 2.37
C GLU A 511 -8.61 21.44 3.45
N GLY A 512 -8.67 21.04 4.71
CA GLY A 512 -8.20 21.83 5.85
C GLY A 512 -8.93 23.16 5.97
N ARG A 513 -10.26 23.17 5.80
CA ARG A 513 -11.11 24.37 5.83
C ARG A 513 -12.10 24.39 6.98
N LYS A 514 -12.64 23.24 7.40
CA LYS A 514 -13.64 23.17 8.47
C LYS A 514 -13.40 22.05 9.47
N LYS A 515 -13.82 22.30 10.72
CA LYS A 515 -13.92 21.27 11.76
C LYS A 515 -15.08 20.33 11.42
N LEU A 516 -14.82 19.03 11.42
CA LEU A 516 -15.83 18.00 11.23
C LEU A 516 -16.39 17.50 12.57
N ALA A 517 -15.52 17.25 13.55
CA ALA A 517 -15.92 16.78 14.87
C ALA A 517 -14.85 17.03 15.93
N ILE A 518 -15.27 17.03 17.20
CA ILE A 518 -14.39 16.86 18.36
C ILE A 518 -14.45 15.37 18.73
N LEU A 519 -13.30 14.70 18.70
CA LEU A 519 -13.21 13.25 18.91
C LEU A 519 -12.95 12.89 20.37
N ALA A 520 -12.12 13.69 21.05
CA ALA A 520 -11.82 13.50 22.46
C ALA A 520 -11.41 14.83 23.11
N THR A 521 -11.62 14.92 24.42
CA THR A 521 -11.34 16.09 25.24
C THR A 521 -10.63 15.71 26.55
N GLN A 522 -10.38 16.70 27.40
CA GLN A 522 -9.85 16.48 28.75
C GLN A 522 -10.70 15.52 29.59
N GLU A 523 -12.02 15.53 29.43
CA GLU A 523 -12.94 14.62 30.14
C GLU A 523 -12.70 13.14 29.76
N ASP A 524 -12.14 12.90 28.57
CA ASP A 524 -11.76 11.59 28.07
C ASP A 524 -10.35 11.18 28.51
N GLY A 525 -9.69 12.01 29.32
CA GLY A 525 -8.34 11.80 29.81
C GLY A 525 -7.24 12.20 28.83
N VAL A 526 -7.57 13.01 27.81
CA VAL A 526 -6.61 13.67 26.93
C VAL A 526 -6.10 14.93 27.62
N VAL A 527 -4.93 14.85 28.25
CA VAL A 527 -4.30 15.99 28.93
C VAL A 527 -2.96 16.26 28.27
N SER A 528 -2.78 17.45 27.71
CA SER A 528 -1.57 17.89 27.02
C SER A 528 -1.12 16.92 25.92
N PRO A 529 -1.96 16.64 24.91
CA PRO A 529 -1.60 15.75 23.81
C PRO A 529 -0.46 16.34 22.97
N LEU A 530 0.52 15.50 22.66
CA LEU A 530 1.68 15.85 21.81
C LEU A 530 1.66 15.16 20.45
N SER A 531 0.92 14.05 20.33
CA SER A 531 0.82 13.30 19.09
C SER A 531 -0.52 12.61 18.96
N VAL A 532 -0.96 12.45 17.71
CA VAL A 532 -2.16 11.70 17.34
C VAL A 532 -1.83 10.85 16.11
N CYS A 533 -2.27 9.60 16.09
CA CYS A 533 -2.01 8.68 14.98
C CYS A 533 -3.20 7.72 14.79
N TYR A 534 -3.53 7.38 13.55
CA TYR A 534 -4.58 6.41 13.26
C TYR A 534 -4.01 5.01 13.02
N ASN A 535 -4.47 4.02 13.79
CA ASN A 535 -4.20 2.61 13.55
C ASN A 535 -5.32 1.99 12.72
N ARG A 536 -5.00 1.68 11.45
CA ARG A 536 -5.94 1.08 10.50
C ARG A 536 -6.35 -0.36 10.84
N HIS A 537 -5.51 -1.11 11.55
CA HIS A 537 -5.77 -2.54 11.86
C HIS A 537 -6.83 -2.68 12.95
N THR A 538 -6.77 -1.80 13.93
CA THR A 538 -7.70 -1.80 15.08
C THR A 538 -8.82 -0.78 14.93
N ALA A 539 -8.82 0.00 13.84
CA ALA A 539 -9.69 1.16 13.64
C ALA A 539 -9.70 2.05 14.88
N SER A 540 -8.53 2.52 15.31
CA SER A 540 -8.39 3.29 16.54
C SER A 540 -7.44 4.46 16.41
N ILE A 541 -7.74 5.55 17.11
CA ILE A 541 -6.88 6.72 17.24
C ILE A 541 -6.02 6.56 18.50
N LEU A 542 -4.71 6.59 18.32
CA LEU A 542 -3.68 6.56 19.36
C LEU A 542 -3.29 8.00 19.68
N VAL A 543 -3.20 8.34 20.97
CA VAL A 543 -2.82 9.69 21.43
C VAL A 543 -1.68 9.60 22.43
N GLY A 544 -0.58 10.28 22.10
CA GLY A 544 0.57 10.45 22.98
C GLY A 544 0.43 11.73 23.80
N LEU A 545 0.78 11.65 25.09
CA LEU A 545 0.58 12.71 26.07
C LEU A 545 1.93 13.19 26.64
N TYR A 546 1.97 14.45 27.05
CA TYR A 546 3.08 15.02 27.83
C TYR A 546 2.99 14.62 29.29
N ALA A 547 4.15 14.41 29.93
CA ALA A 547 4.29 14.05 31.33
C ALA A 547 3.37 12.88 31.75
N SER A 548 3.19 11.91 30.86
CA SER A 548 2.35 10.73 31.06
C SER A 548 3.01 9.51 30.44
N SER A 549 3.21 8.48 31.27
CA SER A 549 3.63 7.15 30.80
C SER A 549 2.54 6.37 30.08
N ASN A 550 1.34 6.95 29.92
CA ASN A 550 0.22 6.31 29.23
C ASN A 550 -0.03 6.91 27.85
N ILE A 551 -0.34 6.05 26.89
CA ILE A 551 -1.04 6.42 25.66
C ILE A 551 -2.55 6.22 25.85
N ARG A 552 -3.35 7.06 25.17
CA ARG A 552 -4.81 6.87 25.07
C ARG A 552 -5.15 6.23 23.73
N VAL A 553 -6.12 5.33 23.74
CA VAL A 553 -6.60 4.64 22.53
C VAL A 553 -8.11 4.83 22.42
N PHE A 554 -8.55 5.37 21.30
CA PHE A 554 -9.96 5.61 20.99
C PHE A 554 -10.37 4.74 19.82
N LYS A 555 -11.20 3.72 20.04
CA LYS A 555 -11.76 2.90 18.96
C LYS A 555 -12.79 3.73 18.19
N VAL A 556 -12.69 3.78 16.87
CA VAL A 556 -13.53 4.61 15.99
C VAL A 556 -14.23 3.77 14.92
N GLN A 557 -15.31 4.31 14.36
CA GLN A 557 -16.05 3.74 13.22
C GLN A 557 -16.31 4.80 12.16
#